data_AF-A0A3Q1EY70-F1
#
_entry.id   AF-A0A3Q1EY70-F1
#
_cell.length_a   1.000
_cell.length_b   1.000
_cell.length_c   1.000
_cell.angle_alpha   90.00
_cell.angle_beta   90.00
_cell.angle_gamma   90.00
#
_symmetry.space_group_name_H-M   'P 1'
#
loop_
_entity.id
_entity.type
_entity.pdbx_description
1 polymer ?
#
loop_
_entity_poly.entity_id
_entity_poly.type
_entity_poly.pdbx_seq_one_letter_code
_entity_poly.pdbx_strand_id
1 'polypeptide(L)'
;VIVSITRPELDLKISKDSEEKEISERPKWDNKVQYLLTCIGFAVGLGNVWRFPYLCQTYGGGAFLIPYLIALVLEGLPLLHMELAIGQRLRLGSVGVWNSISPYMGGLGVASMMVSFLVGMFYNMILAWILWYFFHSFQNPLPWRDCPVNLNHTAYISECEKSSSVNYFWYRETLNITPNIQTSGSLEWWLVLCLASAWCFVYIGFVRGIESIGKAIYATVTFPYLVLTIFLIRALTLPGATDGLVYLFTPNVSLFVAFFKIKIS
;
A
#
# COMPACT_ATOMS: atom_id res chain seq x y z
N VAL A 1 -24.07 59.78 -8.87
CA VAL A 1 -23.71 58.96 -7.69
C VAL A 1 -22.64 57.97 -8.12
N ILE A 2 -21.38 58.44 -8.21
CA ILE A 2 -20.22 57.59 -8.51
C ILE A 2 -19.60 57.33 -7.14
N VAL A 3 -19.87 56.15 -6.58
CA VAL A 3 -19.36 55.76 -5.28
C VAL A 3 -17.85 55.60 -5.41
N SER A 4 -17.10 56.49 -4.76
CA SER A 4 -15.67 56.34 -4.49
C SER A 4 -15.48 55.10 -3.62
N ILE A 5 -15.29 53.94 -4.25
CA ILE A 5 -14.85 52.73 -3.57
C ILE A 5 -13.49 53.05 -2.96
N THR A 6 -13.39 52.99 -1.65
CA THR A 6 -12.13 53.25 -0.96
C THR A 6 -11.13 52.15 -1.32
N ARG A 7 -9.84 52.47 -1.51
CA ARG A 7 -8.77 51.51 -1.83
C ARG A 7 -8.84 50.19 -1.01
N PRO A 8 -9.11 50.20 0.32
CA PRO A 8 -9.31 48.97 1.10
C PRO A 8 -10.54 48.12 0.70
N GLU A 9 -11.65 48.72 0.25
CA GLU A 9 -12.81 47.96 -0.24
C GLU A 9 -12.54 47.28 -1.58
N LEU A 10 -11.70 47.90 -2.43
CA LEU A 10 -11.28 47.32 -3.70
C LEU A 10 -10.34 46.13 -3.49
N ASP A 11 -9.39 46.24 -2.56
CA ASP A 11 -8.49 45.14 -2.19
C ASP A 11 -9.26 43.97 -1.53
N LEU A 12 -10.27 44.26 -0.71
CA LEU A 12 -11.21 43.27 -0.15
C LEU A 12 -12.05 42.57 -1.22
N LYS A 13 -12.41 43.28 -2.29
CA LYS A 13 -13.20 42.72 -3.39
C LYS A 13 -12.35 41.87 -4.31
N ILE A 14 -11.11 42.32 -4.61
CA ILE A 14 -10.13 41.55 -5.39
C ILE A 14 -9.73 40.27 -4.64
N SER A 15 -9.46 40.36 -3.34
CA SER A 15 -9.15 39.17 -2.51
C SER A 15 -10.30 38.18 -2.47
N LYS A 16 -11.55 38.64 -2.32
CA LYS A 16 -12.74 37.77 -2.39
C LYS A 16 -12.93 37.11 -3.76
N ASP A 17 -12.77 37.87 -4.85
CA ASP A 17 -12.87 37.33 -6.21
C ASP A 17 -11.76 36.31 -6.51
N SER A 18 -10.55 36.53 -5.98
CA SER A 18 -9.45 35.56 -6.09
C SER A 18 -9.66 34.32 -5.23
N GLU A 19 -10.19 34.46 -4.01
CA GLU A 19 -10.54 33.31 -3.16
C GLU A 19 -11.69 32.50 -3.78
N GLU A 20 -12.73 33.14 -4.32
CA GLU A 20 -13.84 32.45 -5.00
C GLU A 20 -13.37 31.72 -6.27
N LYS A 21 -12.47 32.32 -7.05
CA LYS A 21 -11.84 31.66 -8.20
C LYS A 21 -10.98 30.46 -7.79
N GLU A 22 -10.13 30.57 -6.77
CA GLU A 22 -9.35 29.43 -6.26
C GLU A 22 -10.26 28.31 -5.70
N ILE A 23 -11.37 28.67 -5.04
CA ILE A 23 -12.37 27.72 -4.53
C ILE A 23 -13.13 27.03 -5.68
N SER A 24 -13.24 27.68 -6.85
CA SER A 24 -13.86 27.12 -8.05
C SER A 24 -12.91 26.21 -8.85
N GLU A 25 -11.61 26.50 -8.86
CA GLU A 25 -10.60 25.72 -9.58
C GLU A 25 -10.11 24.49 -8.82
N ARG A 26 -10.14 24.51 -7.47
CA ARG A 26 -9.73 23.34 -6.68
C ARG A 26 -10.74 22.20 -6.83
N PRO A 27 -10.29 21.00 -7.20
CA PRO A 27 -11.19 19.86 -7.33
C PRO A 27 -11.70 19.44 -5.93
N LYS A 28 -12.98 19.07 -5.86
CA LYS A 28 -13.69 18.69 -4.63
C LYS A 28 -14.11 17.23 -4.68
N TRP A 29 -14.27 16.63 -3.51
CA TRP A 29 -14.89 15.32 -3.39
C TRP A 29 -16.40 15.44 -3.58
N ASP A 30 -17.00 14.52 -4.35
CA ASP A 30 -18.44 14.51 -4.60
C ASP A 30 -19.25 14.28 -3.32
N ASN A 31 -18.74 13.45 -2.40
CA ASN A 31 -19.39 13.16 -1.14
C ASN A 31 -18.38 12.82 -0.02
N LYS A 32 -18.85 12.89 1.24
CA LYS A 32 -18.02 12.59 2.43
C LYS A 32 -17.58 11.12 2.49
N VAL A 33 -18.40 10.21 1.96
CA VAL A 33 -18.11 8.77 1.97
C VAL A 33 -16.93 8.45 1.05
N GLN A 34 -16.87 9.05 -0.15
CA GLN A 34 -15.74 8.91 -1.06
C GLN A 34 -14.43 9.40 -0.44
N TYR A 35 -14.47 10.53 0.27
CA TYR A 35 -13.31 11.01 1.02
C TYR A 35 -12.88 10.01 2.10
N LEU A 36 -13.81 9.52 2.92
CA LEU A 36 -13.50 8.56 3.99
C LEU A 36 -12.98 7.22 3.43
N LEU A 37 -13.62 6.68 2.39
CA LEU A 37 -13.16 5.48 1.70
C LEU A 37 -11.78 5.66 1.09
N THR A 38 -11.46 6.85 0.61
CA THR A 38 -10.11 7.17 0.12
C THR A 38 -9.07 7.10 1.24
N CYS A 39 -9.36 7.68 2.41
CA CYS A 39 -8.49 7.58 3.57
C CYS A 39 -8.32 6.13 4.05
N ILE A 40 -9.41 5.36 4.11
CA ILE A 40 -9.36 3.93 4.50
C ILE A 40 -8.56 3.11 3.48
N GLY A 41 -8.79 3.33 2.18
CA GLY A 41 -8.07 2.64 1.11
C GLY A 41 -6.58 2.96 1.09
N PHE A 42 -6.20 4.19 1.46
CA PHE A 42 -4.79 4.56 1.63
C PHE A 42 -4.16 3.91 2.87
N ALA A 43 -4.91 3.80 3.98
CA ALA A 43 -4.43 3.19 5.21
C ALA A 43 -4.32 1.65 5.14
N VAL A 44 -5.19 1.01 4.37
CA VAL A 44 -5.25 -0.45 4.25
C VAL A 44 -4.54 -0.91 2.98
N GLY A 45 -3.30 -1.38 3.14
CA GLY A 45 -2.48 -1.90 2.05
C GLY A 45 -2.08 -3.37 2.22
N LEU A 46 -1.28 -3.87 1.28
CA LEU A 46 -0.72 -5.23 1.29
C LEU A 46 0.06 -5.57 2.57
N GLY A 47 0.60 -4.55 3.25
CA GLY A 47 1.27 -4.71 4.54
C GLY A 47 0.38 -5.34 5.62
N ASN A 48 -0.93 -5.07 5.61
CA ASN A 48 -1.86 -5.67 6.57
C ASN A 48 -2.09 -7.16 6.29
N VAL A 49 -1.88 -7.62 5.05
CA VAL A 49 -2.11 -9.01 4.63
C VAL A 49 -0.94 -9.91 5.00
N TRP A 50 0.32 -9.48 4.79
CA TRP A 50 1.48 -10.34 5.03
C TRP A 50 2.41 -9.83 6.15
N ARG A 51 2.61 -8.51 6.27
CA ARG A 51 3.66 -7.97 7.14
C ARG A 51 3.20 -7.97 8.59
N PHE A 52 1.96 -7.55 8.83
CA PHE A 52 1.40 -7.54 10.18
C PHE A 52 1.34 -8.96 10.79
N PRO A 53 0.78 -9.99 10.14
CA PRO A 53 0.79 -11.35 10.69
C PRO A 53 2.21 -11.88 10.93
N TYR A 54 3.13 -11.64 9.99
CA TYR A 54 4.53 -12.06 10.12
C TYR A 54 5.23 -11.44 11.34
N LEU A 55 5.10 -10.12 11.53
CA LEU A 55 5.69 -9.43 12.68
C LEU A 55 5.02 -9.86 13.98
N CYS A 56 3.69 -10.00 13.99
CA CYS A 56 2.94 -10.49 15.15
C CYS A 56 3.49 -11.84 15.60
N GLN A 57 3.63 -12.80 14.67
CA GLN A 57 4.17 -14.13 14.96
C GLN A 57 5.63 -14.09 15.41
N THR A 58 6.47 -13.30 14.76
CA THR A 58 7.92 -13.23 15.04
C THR A 58 8.21 -12.57 16.39
N TYR A 59 7.35 -11.67 16.87
CA TYR A 59 7.57 -10.88 18.09
C TYR A 59 6.64 -11.26 19.25
N GLY A 60 6.26 -12.53 19.35
CA GLY A 60 5.57 -13.06 20.53
C GLY A 60 4.06 -13.25 20.40
N GLY A 61 3.56 -13.32 19.16
CA GLY A 61 2.16 -13.58 18.83
C GLY A 61 1.25 -12.54 19.47
N GLY A 62 0.28 -12.99 20.25
CA GLY A 62 -0.66 -12.15 20.96
C GLY A 62 -0.02 -11.07 21.85
N ALA A 63 1.20 -11.27 22.36
CA ALA A 63 1.91 -10.27 23.17
C ALA A 63 2.28 -9.02 22.37
N PHE A 64 2.56 -9.15 21.06
CA PHE A 64 2.90 -8.03 20.18
C PHE A 64 1.74 -7.04 20.01
N LEU A 65 0.49 -7.49 20.18
CA LEU A 65 -0.69 -6.64 20.03
C LEU A 65 -0.76 -5.53 21.09
N ILE A 66 -0.21 -5.75 22.28
CA ILE A 66 -0.25 -4.76 23.38
C ILE A 66 0.50 -3.47 23.01
N PRO A 67 1.82 -3.49 22.71
CA PRO A 67 2.53 -2.27 22.32
C PRO A 67 2.05 -1.74 20.97
N TYR A 68 1.58 -2.61 20.07
CA TYR A 68 0.99 -2.17 18.81
C TYR A 68 -0.23 -1.27 19.05
N LEU A 69 -1.16 -1.67 19.92
CA LEU A 69 -2.33 -0.87 20.27
C LEU A 69 -1.96 0.41 21.03
N ILE A 70 -0.98 0.34 21.94
CA ILE A 70 -0.47 1.53 22.66
C ILE A 70 0.13 2.55 21.68
N ALA A 71 1.02 2.11 20.78
CA ALA A 71 1.61 2.97 19.77
C ALA A 71 0.56 3.51 18.78
N LEU A 72 -0.44 2.70 18.41
CA LEU A 72 -1.55 3.15 17.57
C LEU A 72 -2.33 4.32 18.21
N VAL A 73 -2.64 4.22 19.51
CA VAL A 73 -3.41 5.26 20.22
C VAL A 73 -2.57 6.49 20.55
N LEU A 74 -1.31 6.31 20.94
CA LEU A 74 -0.45 7.42 21.39
C LEU A 74 0.29 8.14 20.26
N GLU A 75 0.61 7.44 19.18
CA GLU A 75 1.39 7.99 18.05
C GLU A 75 0.55 8.01 16.77
N GLY A 76 -0.09 6.90 16.41
CA GLY A 76 -0.84 6.77 15.16
C GLY A 76 -2.03 7.73 15.04
N LEU A 77 -2.96 7.69 16.01
CA LEU A 77 -4.16 8.53 15.99
C LEU A 77 -3.84 10.04 16.07
N PRO A 78 -2.94 10.52 16.97
CA PRO A 78 -2.61 11.94 17.03
C PRO A 78 -1.93 12.46 15.77
N LEU A 79 -1.01 11.69 15.17
CA LEU A 79 -0.36 12.09 13.92
C LEU A 79 -1.35 12.18 12.76
N LEU A 80 -2.21 11.17 12.60
CA LEU A 80 -3.25 11.18 11.56
C LEU A 80 -4.20 12.37 11.75
N HIS A 81 -4.63 12.63 12.98
CA HIS A 81 -5.52 13.76 13.25
C HIS A 81 -4.85 15.11 12.96
N MET A 82 -3.58 15.27 13.38
CA MET A 82 -2.80 16.47 13.12
C MET A 82 -2.65 16.73 11.61
N GLU A 83 -2.29 15.70 10.84
CA GLU A 83 -2.08 15.81 9.39
C GLU A 83 -3.36 16.21 8.65
N LEU A 84 -4.49 15.57 9.01
CA LEU A 84 -5.80 15.91 8.44
C LEU A 84 -6.23 17.33 8.81
N ALA A 85 -6.04 17.74 10.07
CA ALA A 85 -6.41 19.08 10.54
C ALA A 85 -5.58 20.18 9.88
N ILE A 86 -4.26 20.01 9.76
CA ILE A 86 -3.37 20.96 9.10
C ILE A 86 -3.71 21.05 7.60
N GLY A 87 -3.92 19.91 6.93
CA GLY A 87 -4.30 19.87 5.53
C GLY A 87 -5.62 20.60 5.25
N GLN A 88 -6.62 20.43 6.11
CA GLN A 88 -7.91 21.13 6.00
C GLN A 88 -7.81 22.64 6.31
N ARG A 89 -6.97 23.02 7.27
CA ARG A 89 -6.79 24.43 7.68
C ARG A 89 -6.02 25.25 6.65
N LEU A 90 -4.86 24.74 6.22
CA LEU A 90 -3.97 25.46 5.31
C LEU A 90 -4.36 25.30 3.85
N ARG A 91 -5.07 24.20 3.50
CA ARG A 91 -5.50 23.92 2.13
C ARG A 91 -4.35 24.00 1.13
N LEU A 92 -3.17 23.51 1.47
CA LEU A 92 -2.02 23.42 0.56
C LEU A 92 -1.58 21.96 0.40
N GLY A 93 -0.77 21.68 -0.64
CA GLY A 93 -0.07 20.39 -0.74
C GLY A 93 1.04 20.26 0.31
N SER A 94 1.61 19.06 0.48
CA SER A 94 2.60 18.77 1.53
C SER A 94 3.76 19.78 1.59
N VAL A 95 4.39 20.09 0.44
CA VAL A 95 5.48 21.09 0.38
C VAL A 95 5.02 22.49 0.77
N GLY A 96 3.84 22.90 0.30
CA GLY A 96 3.26 24.21 0.63
C GLY A 96 2.93 24.34 2.12
N VAL A 97 2.33 23.32 2.72
CA VAL A 97 1.99 23.27 4.15
C VAL A 97 3.23 23.54 5.02
N TRP A 98 4.32 22.81 4.79
CA TRP A 98 5.52 22.95 5.62
C TRP A 98 6.24 24.29 5.41
N ASN A 99 6.28 24.79 4.18
CA ASN A 99 6.82 26.12 3.87
C ASN A 99 6.00 27.26 4.52
N SER A 100 4.67 27.12 4.59
CA SER A 100 3.80 28.11 5.22
C SER A 100 3.90 28.12 6.75
N ILE A 101 4.20 26.98 7.38
CA ILE A 101 4.43 26.90 8.83
C ILE A 101 5.80 27.51 9.18
N SER A 102 6.85 27.11 8.47
CA SER A 102 8.18 27.69 8.62
C SER A 102 9.02 27.44 7.37
N PRO A 103 9.71 28.47 6.83
CA PRO A 103 10.54 28.31 5.64
C PRO A 103 11.72 27.33 5.86
N TYR A 104 12.14 27.10 7.10
CA TYR A 104 13.18 26.11 7.44
C TYR A 104 12.67 24.66 7.38
N MET A 105 11.35 24.45 7.48
CA MET A 105 10.73 23.11 7.48
C MET A 105 10.34 22.62 6.08
N GLY A 106 10.57 23.43 5.02
CA GLY A 106 10.25 23.07 3.64
C GLY A 106 10.84 21.74 3.16
N GLY A 107 12.00 21.37 3.70
CA GLY A 107 12.65 20.09 3.41
C GLY A 107 11.79 18.87 3.76
N LEU A 108 10.89 18.97 4.75
CA LEU A 108 10.01 17.88 5.16
C LEU A 108 9.01 17.51 4.05
N GLY A 109 8.47 18.52 3.36
CA GLY A 109 7.59 18.29 2.21
C GLY A 109 8.31 17.63 1.04
N VAL A 110 9.53 18.10 0.72
CA VAL A 110 10.35 17.51 -0.35
C VAL A 110 10.75 16.07 -0.02
N ALA A 111 11.13 15.80 1.23
CA ALA A 111 11.41 14.45 1.70
C ALA A 111 10.18 13.54 1.57
N SER A 112 8.98 14.02 1.93
CA SER A 112 7.75 13.24 1.77
C SER A 112 7.45 12.89 0.31
N MET A 113 7.74 13.80 -0.63
CA MET A 113 7.60 13.57 -2.07
C MET A 113 8.60 12.50 -2.55
N MET A 114 9.86 12.58 -2.13
CA MET A 114 10.90 11.61 -2.49
C MET A 114 10.57 10.21 -1.96
N VAL A 115 10.12 10.10 -0.70
CA VAL A 115 9.69 8.83 -0.12
C VAL A 115 8.49 8.27 -0.88
N SER A 116 7.50 9.10 -1.20
CA SER A 116 6.32 8.68 -1.98
C SER A 116 6.70 8.14 -3.35
N PHE A 117 7.68 8.76 -4.01
CA PHE A 117 8.22 8.29 -5.30
C PHE A 117 8.90 6.93 -5.17
N LEU A 118 9.82 6.77 -4.20
CA LEU A 118 10.52 5.50 -3.97
C LEU A 118 9.54 4.37 -3.63
N VAL A 119 8.56 4.66 -2.77
CA VAL A 119 7.49 3.71 -2.41
C VAL A 119 6.66 3.35 -3.62
N GLY A 120 6.26 4.34 -4.42
CA GLY A 120 5.52 4.13 -5.67
C GLY A 120 6.24 3.20 -6.64
N MET A 121 7.56 3.33 -6.78
CA MET A 121 8.34 2.47 -7.69
C MET A 121 8.30 0.99 -7.29
N PHE A 122 8.61 0.65 -6.03
CA PHE A 122 8.65 -0.76 -5.65
C PHE A 122 7.25 -1.36 -5.47
N TYR A 123 6.24 -0.59 -5.06
CA TYR A 123 4.86 -1.09 -5.00
C TYR A 123 4.30 -1.38 -6.41
N ASN A 124 4.70 -0.62 -7.43
CA ASN A 124 4.35 -0.95 -8.82
C ASN A 124 4.99 -2.26 -9.28
N MET A 125 6.22 -2.58 -8.83
CA MET A 125 6.82 -3.91 -9.08
C MET A 125 6.00 -5.04 -8.45
N ILE A 126 5.50 -4.84 -7.22
CA ILE A 126 4.62 -5.82 -6.57
C ILE A 126 3.32 -6.00 -7.37
N LEU A 127 2.73 -4.90 -7.87
CA LEU A 127 1.53 -4.97 -8.71
C LEU A 127 1.80 -5.75 -10.00
N ALA A 128 2.98 -5.59 -10.61
CA ALA A 128 3.38 -6.37 -11.78
C ALA A 128 3.42 -7.89 -11.48
N TRP A 129 3.97 -8.29 -10.32
CA TRP A 129 3.94 -9.69 -9.90
C TRP A 129 2.52 -10.20 -9.67
N ILE A 130 1.64 -9.41 -9.06
CA ILE A 130 0.23 -9.79 -8.87
C ILE A 130 -0.46 -9.98 -10.24
N LEU A 131 -0.23 -9.09 -11.20
CA LEU A 131 -0.76 -9.22 -12.56
C LEU A 131 -0.25 -10.48 -13.27
N TRP A 132 1.04 -10.80 -13.10
CA TRP A 132 1.63 -12.04 -13.63
C TRP A 132 0.88 -13.28 -13.11
N TYR A 133 0.67 -13.39 -11.79
CA TYR A 133 -0.10 -14.50 -11.21
C TYR A 133 -1.58 -14.47 -11.63
N PHE A 134 -2.18 -13.29 -11.75
CA PHE A 134 -3.56 -13.14 -12.20
C PHE A 134 -3.76 -13.70 -13.60
N PHE A 135 -2.91 -13.34 -14.56
CA PHE A 135 -3.01 -13.86 -15.93
C PHE A 135 -2.78 -15.38 -16.01
N HIS A 136 -1.89 -15.92 -15.16
CA HIS A 136 -1.65 -17.37 -15.09
C HIS A 136 -2.72 -18.16 -14.33
N SER A 137 -3.70 -17.50 -13.72
CA SER A 137 -4.77 -18.16 -12.97
C SER A 137 -5.94 -18.63 -13.85
N PHE A 138 -5.97 -18.27 -15.14
CA PHE A 138 -7.04 -18.64 -16.08
C PHE A 138 -6.88 -20.03 -16.73
N GLN A 139 -5.98 -20.87 -16.22
CA GLN A 139 -5.72 -22.22 -16.73
C GLN A 139 -5.91 -23.29 -15.64
N ASN A 140 -6.31 -24.50 -16.06
CA ASN A 140 -6.47 -25.67 -15.20
C ASN A 140 -5.77 -26.87 -15.88
N PRO A 141 -4.69 -27.43 -15.30
CA PRO A 141 -4.14 -27.18 -13.95
C PRO A 141 -3.40 -25.83 -13.81
N LEU A 142 -3.29 -25.34 -12.58
CA LEU A 142 -2.49 -24.15 -12.24
C LEU A 142 -1.00 -24.44 -12.46
N PRO A 143 -0.20 -23.48 -12.96
CA PRO A 143 1.19 -23.75 -13.35
C PRO A 143 2.13 -23.96 -12.16
N TRP A 144 1.78 -23.48 -10.95
CA TRP A 144 2.52 -23.73 -9.71
C TRP A 144 1.97 -24.94 -8.92
N ARG A 145 1.12 -25.77 -9.53
CA ARG A 145 0.56 -26.96 -8.89
C ARG A 145 1.60 -28.07 -8.80
N ASP A 146 2.13 -28.48 -9.95
CA ASP A 146 2.98 -29.67 -10.10
C ASP A 146 4.40 -29.28 -10.54
N CYS A 147 5.40 -30.10 -10.18
CA CYS A 147 6.77 -29.87 -10.65
C CYS A 147 6.90 -30.22 -12.15
N PRO A 148 7.61 -29.39 -12.94
CA PRO A 148 7.91 -29.74 -14.32
C PRO A 148 8.85 -30.94 -14.40
N VAL A 149 8.70 -31.72 -15.47
CA VAL A 149 9.59 -32.84 -15.82
C VAL A 149 10.77 -32.35 -16.67
N ASN A 150 11.89 -33.04 -16.57
CA ASN A 150 13.07 -32.77 -17.40
C ASN A 150 12.76 -32.98 -18.90
N LEU A 151 13.61 -32.44 -19.78
CA LEU A 151 13.51 -32.56 -21.25
C LEU A 151 13.32 -34.01 -21.76
N ASN A 152 13.88 -35.00 -21.04
CA ASN A 152 13.76 -36.41 -21.41
C ASN A 152 12.46 -37.07 -20.89
N HIS A 153 11.59 -36.32 -20.19
CA HIS A 153 10.34 -36.79 -19.57
C HIS A 153 10.49 -37.99 -18.62
N THR A 154 11.69 -38.25 -18.11
CA THR A 154 11.99 -39.42 -17.24
C THR A 154 11.91 -39.11 -15.75
N ALA A 155 12.14 -37.86 -15.35
CA ALA A 155 12.22 -37.45 -13.95
C ALA A 155 11.82 -35.99 -13.78
N TYR A 156 11.42 -35.61 -12.57
CA TYR A 156 11.20 -34.22 -12.19
C TYR A 156 12.51 -33.43 -12.13
N ILE A 157 12.41 -32.11 -12.27
CA ILE A 157 13.57 -31.23 -12.07
C ILE A 157 14.00 -31.30 -10.60
N SER A 158 15.26 -31.68 -10.37
CA SER A 158 15.80 -31.91 -9.02
C SER A 158 15.72 -30.69 -8.09
N GLU A 159 15.76 -29.48 -8.64
CA GLU A 159 15.58 -28.23 -7.89
C GLU A 159 14.14 -28.06 -7.38
N CYS A 160 13.15 -28.44 -8.19
CA CYS A 160 11.74 -28.40 -7.80
C CYS A 160 11.44 -29.44 -6.72
N GLU A 161 11.99 -30.65 -6.87
CA GLU A 161 11.81 -31.75 -5.92
C GLU A 161 12.42 -31.46 -4.54
N LYS A 162 13.59 -30.80 -4.50
CA LYS A 162 14.23 -30.39 -3.24
C LYS A 162 13.54 -29.23 -2.54
N SER A 163 12.72 -28.45 -3.25
CA SER A 163 12.07 -27.25 -2.72
C SER A 163 10.56 -27.44 -2.69
N SER A 164 9.83 -26.83 -3.63
CA SER A 164 8.42 -27.07 -3.88
C SER A 164 8.06 -26.53 -5.27
N SER A 165 6.97 -27.02 -5.87
CA SER A 165 6.44 -26.49 -7.14
C SER A 165 6.18 -24.98 -7.11
N VAL A 166 5.67 -24.47 -5.98
CA VAL A 166 5.40 -23.04 -5.77
C VAL A 166 6.69 -22.23 -5.71
N ASN A 167 7.69 -22.69 -4.97
CA ASN A 167 8.98 -22.01 -4.88
C ASN A 167 9.71 -22.03 -6.22
N TYR A 168 9.67 -23.15 -6.93
CA TYR A 168 10.26 -23.26 -8.26
C TYR A 168 9.60 -22.29 -9.25
N PHE A 169 8.26 -22.23 -9.28
CA PHE A 169 7.53 -21.28 -10.12
C PHE A 169 7.88 -19.82 -9.81
N TRP A 170 8.04 -19.47 -8.53
CA TRP A 170 8.40 -18.10 -8.16
C TRP A 170 9.85 -17.74 -8.54
N TYR A 171 10.81 -18.57 -8.15
CA TYR A 171 12.24 -18.23 -8.29
C TYR A 171 12.79 -18.51 -9.69
N ARG A 172 12.30 -19.54 -10.40
CA ARG A 172 12.81 -19.93 -11.73
C ARG A 172 11.93 -19.44 -12.87
N GLU A 173 10.63 -19.70 -12.82
CA GLU A 173 9.72 -19.32 -13.93
C GLU A 173 9.36 -17.83 -13.91
N THR A 174 9.05 -17.27 -12.73
CA THR A 174 8.58 -15.88 -12.62
C THR A 174 9.75 -14.90 -12.59
N LEU A 175 10.67 -15.05 -11.64
CA LEU A 175 11.77 -14.10 -11.41
C LEU A 175 13.05 -14.41 -12.19
N ASN A 176 13.27 -15.69 -12.54
CA ASN A 176 14.54 -16.20 -13.06
C ASN A 176 15.77 -15.66 -12.29
N ILE A 177 15.80 -15.92 -10.97
CA ILE A 177 16.76 -15.28 -10.07
C ILE A 177 18.20 -15.78 -10.29
N THR A 178 19.16 -14.84 -10.26
CA THR A 178 20.60 -15.13 -10.26
C THR A 178 21.07 -15.53 -8.86
N PRO A 179 22.21 -16.25 -8.73
CA PRO A 179 22.67 -16.72 -7.42
C PRO A 179 23.09 -15.58 -6.48
N ASN A 180 23.53 -14.44 -7.02
CA ASN A 180 24.05 -13.32 -6.26
C ASN A 180 23.53 -11.98 -6.81
N ILE A 181 23.38 -10.99 -5.92
CA ILE A 181 22.99 -9.62 -6.28
C ILE A 181 24.01 -8.91 -7.19
N GLN A 182 25.27 -9.33 -7.15
CA GLN A 182 26.35 -8.76 -7.95
C GLN A 182 26.28 -9.21 -9.41
N THR A 183 25.67 -10.37 -9.67
CA THR A 183 25.47 -10.91 -11.00
C THR A 183 24.10 -10.51 -11.50
N SER A 184 24.04 -9.46 -12.32
CA SER A 184 22.81 -9.06 -13.01
C SER A 184 22.59 -9.97 -14.22
N GLY A 185 21.41 -10.58 -14.30
CA GLY A 185 20.96 -11.30 -15.49
C GLY A 185 20.46 -10.35 -16.58
N SER A 186 19.84 -10.93 -17.62
CA SER A 186 19.08 -10.19 -18.62
C SER A 186 17.77 -9.63 -18.03
N LEU A 187 17.20 -8.64 -18.72
CA LEU A 187 15.84 -8.18 -18.40
C LEU A 187 14.82 -9.21 -18.88
N GLU A 188 14.09 -9.79 -17.93
CA GLU A 188 13.02 -10.74 -18.24
C GLU A 188 11.81 -10.03 -18.86
N TRP A 189 11.61 -10.24 -20.16
CA TRP A 189 10.68 -9.45 -20.98
C TRP A 189 9.23 -9.58 -20.52
N TRP A 190 8.83 -10.73 -19.98
CA TRP A 190 7.48 -10.94 -19.46
C TRP A 190 7.19 -10.08 -18.22
N LEU A 191 8.17 -9.92 -17.33
CA LEU A 191 8.06 -9.01 -16.18
C LEU A 191 8.04 -7.55 -16.63
N VAL A 192 8.81 -7.19 -17.66
CA VAL A 192 8.78 -5.84 -18.24
C VAL A 192 7.38 -5.51 -18.79
N LEU A 193 6.72 -6.46 -19.48
CA LEU A 193 5.34 -6.28 -19.94
C LEU A 193 4.35 -6.16 -18.78
N CYS A 194 4.49 -6.98 -17.74
CA CYS A 194 3.65 -6.88 -16.54
C CYS A 194 3.85 -5.53 -15.84
N LEU A 195 5.08 -5.03 -15.76
CA LEU A 195 5.39 -3.73 -15.19
C LEU A 195 4.80 -2.58 -16.02
N ALA A 196 4.93 -2.65 -17.35
CA ALA A 196 4.31 -1.67 -18.23
C ALA A 196 2.78 -1.63 -18.05
N SER A 197 2.14 -2.80 -17.98
CA SER A 197 0.69 -2.87 -17.73
C SER A 197 0.29 -2.34 -16.33
N ALA A 198 1.08 -2.61 -15.29
CA ALA A 198 0.87 -2.06 -13.95
C ALA A 198 0.90 -0.52 -13.97
N TRP A 199 1.89 0.07 -14.64
CA TRP A 199 1.96 1.53 -14.82
C TRP A 199 0.79 2.09 -15.63
N CYS A 200 0.33 1.37 -16.67
CA CYS A 200 -0.88 1.76 -17.40
C CYS A 200 -2.12 1.77 -16.50
N PHE A 201 -2.31 0.75 -15.64
CA PHE A 201 -3.41 0.71 -14.68
C PHE A 201 -3.36 1.88 -13.69
N VAL A 202 -2.17 2.19 -13.15
CA VAL A 202 -2.00 3.34 -12.27
C VAL A 202 -2.30 4.64 -13.02
N TYR A 203 -1.77 4.83 -14.22
CA TYR A 203 -2.02 6.01 -15.03
C TYR A 203 -3.52 6.22 -15.31
N ILE A 204 -4.24 5.17 -15.71
CA ILE A 204 -5.69 5.22 -15.94
C ILE A 204 -6.43 5.59 -14.66
N GLY A 205 -6.01 5.07 -13.50
CA GLY A 205 -6.58 5.41 -12.20
C GLY A 205 -6.47 6.91 -11.88
N PHE A 206 -5.38 7.56 -12.29
CA PHE A 206 -5.06 8.96 -11.98
C PHE A 206 -5.30 9.97 -13.11
N VAL A 207 -5.71 9.53 -14.31
CA VAL A 207 -5.78 10.39 -15.52
C VAL A 207 -6.63 11.66 -15.37
N ARG A 208 -7.67 11.65 -14.51
CA ARG A 208 -8.48 12.83 -14.15
C ARG A 208 -8.37 13.21 -12.68
N GLY A 209 -7.27 12.85 -12.03
CA GLY A 209 -7.03 13.15 -10.62
C GLY A 209 -8.13 12.59 -9.70
N ILE A 210 -8.67 13.45 -8.83
CA ILE A 210 -9.58 13.02 -7.77
C ILE A 210 -10.97 12.57 -8.27
N GLU A 211 -11.38 13.01 -9.46
CA GLU A 211 -12.68 12.65 -10.04
C GLU A 211 -12.69 11.19 -10.54
N SER A 212 -11.58 10.74 -11.13
CA SER A 212 -11.43 9.34 -11.58
C SER A 212 -11.22 8.41 -10.40
N ILE A 213 -10.26 8.75 -9.51
CA ILE A 213 -9.92 7.89 -8.37
C ILE A 213 -11.10 7.73 -7.43
N GLY A 214 -11.90 8.79 -7.24
CA GLY A 214 -13.06 8.77 -6.37
C GLY A 214 -14.15 7.79 -6.81
N LYS A 215 -14.26 7.50 -8.11
CA LYS A 215 -15.16 6.47 -8.63
C LYS A 215 -14.53 5.09 -8.55
N ALA A 216 -13.25 4.98 -8.89
CA ALA A 216 -12.51 3.72 -8.81
C ALA A 216 -12.45 3.16 -7.37
N ILE A 217 -12.39 4.04 -6.36
CA ILE A 217 -12.20 3.66 -4.97
C ILE A 217 -13.37 2.85 -4.39
N TYR A 218 -14.58 3.09 -4.88
CA TYR A 218 -15.74 2.30 -4.49
C TYR A 218 -15.55 0.83 -4.83
N ALA A 219 -14.94 0.51 -5.98
CA ALA A 219 -14.62 -0.87 -6.33
C ALA A 219 -13.35 -1.36 -5.62
N THR A 220 -12.27 -0.58 -5.66
CA THR A 220 -10.95 -1.05 -5.20
C THR A 220 -10.85 -1.22 -3.69
N VAL A 221 -11.67 -0.52 -2.90
CA VAL A 221 -11.71 -0.69 -1.43
C VAL A 221 -12.73 -1.75 -1.04
N THR A 222 -13.93 -1.76 -1.61
CA THR A 222 -14.96 -2.72 -1.20
C THR A 222 -14.65 -4.16 -1.61
N PHE A 223 -14.04 -4.36 -2.79
CA PHE A 223 -13.74 -5.69 -3.31
C PHE A 223 -12.78 -6.49 -2.41
N PRO A 224 -11.63 -5.94 -1.96
CA PRO A 224 -10.78 -6.63 -0.98
C PRO A 224 -11.50 -7.03 0.30
N TYR A 225 -12.34 -6.17 0.88
CA TYR A 225 -13.09 -6.52 2.10
C TYR A 225 -14.07 -7.69 1.86
N LEU A 226 -14.74 -7.70 0.71
CA LEU A 226 -15.63 -8.80 0.32
C LEU A 226 -14.83 -10.11 0.16
N VAL A 227 -13.72 -10.08 -0.57
CA VAL A 227 -12.87 -11.26 -0.79
C VAL A 227 -12.28 -11.77 0.52
N LEU A 228 -11.78 -10.88 1.38
CA LEU A 228 -11.26 -11.25 2.71
C LEU A 228 -12.33 -11.89 3.58
N THR A 229 -13.57 -11.43 3.51
CA THR A 229 -14.69 -12.03 4.25
C THR A 229 -14.97 -13.46 3.76
N ILE A 230 -14.98 -13.68 2.45
CA ILE A 230 -15.15 -15.02 1.87
C ILE A 230 -13.99 -15.94 2.28
N PHE A 231 -12.76 -15.44 2.20
CA PHE A 231 -11.56 -16.18 2.62
C PHE A 231 -11.58 -16.49 4.11
N LEU A 232 -12.06 -15.59 4.96
CA LEU A 232 -12.21 -15.83 6.39
C LEU A 232 -13.19 -16.99 6.64
N ILE A 233 -14.38 -16.94 6.03
CA ILE A 233 -15.37 -18.03 6.16
C ILE A 233 -14.76 -19.35 5.69
N ARG A 234 -14.11 -19.36 4.53
CA ARG A 234 -13.48 -20.59 4.00
C ARG A 234 -12.36 -21.10 4.90
N ALA A 235 -11.48 -20.21 5.38
CA ALA A 235 -10.38 -20.55 6.26
C ALA A 235 -10.87 -21.19 7.56
N LEU A 236 -11.93 -20.66 8.17
CA LEU A 236 -12.52 -21.21 9.40
C LEU A 236 -13.19 -22.58 9.20
N THR A 237 -13.60 -22.93 7.96
CA THR A 237 -14.17 -24.26 7.66
C THR A 237 -13.12 -25.34 7.39
N LEU A 238 -11.83 -24.98 7.24
CA LEU A 238 -10.77 -25.94 6.96
C LEU A 238 -10.31 -26.67 8.24
N PRO A 239 -9.94 -27.95 8.14
CA PRO A 239 -9.38 -28.68 9.27
C PRO A 239 -8.06 -28.02 9.72
N GLY A 240 -7.86 -27.89 11.04
CA GLY A 240 -6.66 -27.26 11.62
C GLY A 240 -6.70 -25.73 11.71
N ALA A 241 -7.80 -25.07 11.34
CA ALA A 241 -7.91 -23.61 11.43
C ALA A 241 -7.77 -23.09 12.87
N THR A 242 -8.29 -23.83 13.85
CA THR A 242 -8.20 -23.49 15.28
C THR A 242 -6.77 -23.48 15.78
N ASP A 243 -5.92 -24.39 15.29
CA ASP A 243 -4.54 -24.52 15.75
C ASP A 243 -3.72 -23.29 15.34
N GLY A 244 -3.93 -22.78 14.13
CA GLY A 244 -3.31 -21.53 13.67
C GLY A 244 -3.74 -20.31 14.48
N LEU A 245 -5.03 -20.23 14.86
CA LEU A 245 -5.53 -19.14 15.70
C LEU A 245 -4.96 -19.21 17.12
N VAL A 246 -4.94 -20.39 17.73
CA VAL A 246 -4.35 -20.60 19.06
C VAL A 246 -2.87 -20.23 19.03
N TYR A 247 -2.14 -20.65 17.99
CA TYR A 247 -0.73 -20.32 17.83
C TYR A 247 -0.51 -18.81 17.70
N LEU A 248 -1.35 -18.10 16.94
CA LEU A 248 -1.24 -16.65 16.78
C LEU A 248 -1.50 -15.88 18.09
N PHE A 249 -2.51 -16.29 18.86
CA PHE A 249 -2.92 -15.55 20.06
C PHE A 249 -2.25 -16.01 21.36
N THR A 250 -1.48 -17.10 21.34
CA THR A 250 -0.72 -17.54 22.53
C THR A 250 0.41 -16.54 22.82
N PRO A 251 0.37 -15.81 23.95
CA PRO A 251 1.33 -14.75 24.21
C PRO A 251 2.67 -15.34 24.67
N ASN A 252 3.76 -15.03 23.97
CA ASN A 252 5.10 -15.39 24.39
C ASN A 252 5.84 -14.17 24.97
N VAL A 253 5.78 -14.03 26.30
CA VAL A 253 6.31 -12.86 27.03
C VAL A 253 7.84 -12.81 27.03
N SER A 254 8.53 -13.94 26.94
CA SER A 254 10.01 -13.94 26.93
C SER A 254 10.57 -13.39 25.61
N LEU A 255 9.96 -13.76 24.48
CA LEU A 255 10.29 -13.21 23.16
C LEU A 255 9.93 -11.72 23.06
N PHE A 256 8.84 -11.32 23.71
CA PHE A 256 8.42 -9.92 23.81
C PHE A 256 9.43 -9.05 24.58
N VAL A 257 9.93 -9.51 25.73
CA VAL A 257 10.94 -8.79 26.52
C VAL A 257 12.27 -8.69 25.76
N ALA A 258 12.63 -9.70 24.95
CA ALA A 258 13.82 -9.67 24.11
C ALA A 258 13.75 -8.55 23.05
N PHE A 259 12.58 -8.26 22.48
CA PHE A 259 12.39 -7.14 21.55
C PHE A 259 12.72 -5.78 22.19
N PHE A 260 12.27 -5.53 23.41
CA PHE A 260 12.60 -4.29 24.13
C PHE A 260 14.08 -4.22 24.52
N LYS A 261 14.71 -5.34 24.87
CA LYS A 261 16.14 -5.37 25.21
C LYS A 261 17.04 -5.10 24.00
N ILE A 262 16.72 -5.63 22.82
CA ILE A 262 17.54 -5.46 21.61
C ILE A 262 17.45 -4.03 21.05
N LYS A 263 16.34 -3.31 21.30
CA LYS A 263 16.12 -1.95 20.75
C LYS A 263 16.59 -0.81 21.67
N ILE A 264 16.97 -1.13 22.91
CA ILE A 264 17.48 -0.18 23.92
C ILE A 264 19.02 -0.25 24.05
N SER A 265 19.67 -1.26 23.47
CA SER A 265 21.13 -1.36 23.34
C SER A 265 21.62 -0.91 21.98
#